data_AF-A0A7W7A0P5-F1
#
_entry.id   AF-A0A7W7A0P5-F1
#
_cell.length_a   1.000
_cell.length_b   1.000
_cell.length_c   1.000
_cell.angle_alpha   90.00
_cell.angle_beta   90.00
_cell.angle_gamma   90.00
#
_symmetry.space_group_name_H-M   'P 1'
#
loop_
_entity.id
_entity.type
_entity.pdbx_description
1 polymer ?
#
loop_
_entity_poly.entity_id
_entity_poly.type
_entity_poly.pdbx_seq_one_letter_code
_entity_poly.pdbx_strand_id
1 'polypeptide(L)'
;MDSGYRATDASFSGGTLVCNCASNPVKVKVSGDIAHNHACGCTKCWKPAGANFSVVAVAPTDKIEVLENGNKLAVVDPAALIQRHACKECGVHMHGPVEREHPFQGLSFIHPERFEGKGWAQPGFAAFVSSIIESGFDPSKIDEVRSKLRSSELEAYDCLSPGLMDYIATWTAKKSGAMENAITIENTGRIRAKLVAEAANGPVSFQAEKELLEKGVIILPDLFVNAGGVIVSYFEWVKNLTHIPFGLMERRRRERRNAQITSAMESMTGKDFPEHMRDEFLEGGSEIDLVRSGLDDVMRGAYHRMATVLSEHPEIRDFRTAAYYVALKEIGDAYKAIGI
;
A
#
# COMPACT_ATOMS: atom_id res chain seq x y z
N MET A 1 30.75 12.05 -5.51
CA MET A 1 31.02 11.46 -4.18
C MET A 1 32.44 11.81 -3.75
N ASP A 2 33.46 11.11 -4.25
CA ASP A 2 34.84 11.26 -3.72
C ASP A 2 35.52 12.58 -4.08
N SER A 3 35.08 13.27 -5.13
CA SER A 3 35.55 14.60 -5.51
C SER A 3 34.68 15.75 -4.98
N GLY A 4 33.77 15.47 -4.04
CA GLY A 4 32.75 16.41 -3.55
C GLY A 4 31.61 16.64 -4.56
N TYR A 5 30.59 17.39 -4.12
CA TYR A 5 29.51 17.89 -4.97
C TYR A 5 29.72 19.39 -5.23
N ARG A 6 29.38 19.85 -6.43
CA ARG A 6 29.35 21.29 -6.75
C ARG A 6 27.98 21.83 -6.35
N ALA A 7 27.93 23.09 -5.90
CA ALA A 7 26.69 23.72 -5.45
C ALA A 7 25.60 23.67 -6.55
N THR A 8 24.38 23.31 -6.14
CA THR A 8 23.17 23.40 -6.96
C THR A 8 22.93 24.85 -7.36
N ASP A 9 22.64 25.09 -8.64
CA ASP A 9 22.19 26.39 -9.13
C ASP A 9 20.67 26.37 -9.25
N ALA A 10 19.98 27.23 -8.50
CA ALA A 10 18.53 27.33 -8.52
C ALA A 10 17.96 27.77 -9.88
N SER A 11 18.80 28.26 -10.79
CA SER A 11 18.43 28.66 -12.16
C SER A 11 18.64 27.56 -13.22
N PHE A 12 19.15 26.39 -12.83
CA PHE A 12 19.40 25.30 -13.76
C PHE A 12 18.08 24.71 -14.30
N SER A 13 17.82 24.91 -15.58
CA SER A 13 16.56 24.53 -16.27
C SER A 13 16.77 23.43 -17.33
N GLY A 14 17.71 22.54 -17.07
CA GLY A 14 18.09 21.44 -17.97
C GLY A 14 19.38 21.72 -18.75
N GLY A 15 19.69 20.85 -19.71
CA GLY A 15 20.93 20.93 -20.47
C GLY A 15 21.15 19.76 -21.42
N THR A 16 22.37 19.62 -21.92
CA THR A 16 22.76 18.54 -22.82
C THR A 16 23.66 17.54 -22.11
N LEU A 17 23.23 16.28 -22.09
CA LEU A 17 24.01 15.12 -21.66
C LEU A 17 24.88 14.66 -22.82
N VAL A 18 26.15 14.36 -22.54
CA VAL A 18 27.12 13.92 -23.55
C VAL A 18 27.82 12.64 -23.10
N CYS A 19 27.90 11.65 -23.99
CA CYS A 19 28.60 10.39 -23.73
C CYS A 19 30.13 10.57 -23.77
N ASN A 20 30.89 9.54 -23.38
CA ASN A 20 32.37 9.62 -23.32
C ASN A 20 33.09 9.48 -24.68
N CYS A 21 32.39 9.36 -25.81
CA CYS A 21 33.05 9.23 -27.12
C CYS A 21 33.79 10.52 -27.49
N ALA A 22 35.08 10.41 -27.86
CA ALA A 22 35.89 11.55 -28.29
C ALA A 22 35.49 12.10 -29.67
N SER A 23 34.91 11.26 -30.53
CA SER A 23 34.35 11.64 -31.83
C SER A 23 32.90 11.20 -31.93
N ASN A 24 32.07 12.03 -32.58
CA ASN A 24 30.63 11.79 -32.78
C ASN A 24 29.91 11.33 -31.48
N PRO A 25 29.95 12.15 -30.42
CA PRO A 25 29.32 11.78 -29.16
C PRO A 25 27.80 11.75 -29.31
N VAL A 26 27.15 10.84 -28.57
CA VAL A 26 25.71 10.91 -28.37
C VAL A 26 25.41 12.10 -27.50
N LYS A 27 24.49 12.96 -27.96
CA LYS A 27 23.98 14.10 -27.21
C LYS A 27 22.49 13.96 -26.96
N VAL A 28 22.08 14.13 -25.71
CA VAL A 28 20.68 14.05 -25.29
C VAL A 28 20.32 15.32 -24.53
N LYS A 29 19.33 16.05 -25.02
CA LYS A 29 18.78 17.23 -24.38
C LYS A 29 17.77 16.83 -23.32
N VAL A 30 17.82 17.51 -22.18
CA VAL A 30 16.84 17.42 -21.11
C VAL A 30 16.29 18.83 -20.88
N SER A 31 14.99 19.02 -21.09
CA SER A 31 14.34 20.34 -21.01
C SER A 31 13.55 20.50 -19.72
N GLY A 32 13.90 21.47 -18.88
CA GLY A 32 13.23 21.71 -17.59
C GLY A 32 13.93 21.04 -16.41
N ASP A 33 13.31 21.19 -15.23
CA ASP A 33 13.92 20.77 -13.98
C ASP A 33 14.01 19.25 -13.87
N ILE A 34 15.09 18.82 -13.23
CA ILE A 34 15.37 17.44 -12.95
C ILE A 34 14.85 17.12 -11.55
N ALA A 35 13.98 16.14 -11.44
CA ALA A 35 13.40 15.70 -10.18
C ALA A 35 14.32 14.67 -9.47
N HIS A 36 14.43 14.82 -8.15
CA HIS A 36 14.97 13.82 -7.21
C HIS A 36 16.30 13.17 -7.62
N ASN A 37 17.40 13.87 -7.39
CA ASN A 37 18.74 13.31 -7.57
C ASN A 37 19.12 12.42 -6.38
N HIS A 38 19.72 11.27 -6.66
CA HIS A 38 20.20 10.35 -5.64
C HIS A 38 21.47 9.64 -6.09
N ALA A 39 22.22 9.16 -5.12
CA ALA A 39 23.30 8.22 -5.35
C ALA A 39 22.74 6.79 -5.35
N CYS A 40 23.01 6.02 -6.39
CA CYS A 40 22.51 4.66 -6.54
C CYS A 40 23.67 3.66 -6.47
N GLY A 41 23.64 2.77 -5.47
CA GLY A 41 24.60 1.69 -5.29
C GLY A 41 24.30 0.43 -6.11
N CYS A 42 23.17 0.40 -6.86
CA CYS A 42 22.79 -0.80 -7.60
C CYS A 42 23.81 -1.16 -8.70
N THR A 43 23.83 -2.45 -9.05
CA THR A 43 24.72 -3.02 -10.07
C THR A 43 24.31 -2.68 -11.51
N LYS A 44 23.08 -2.20 -11.71
CA LYS A 44 22.49 -1.96 -13.05
C LYS A 44 22.67 -0.54 -13.59
N CYS A 45 23.00 0.43 -12.74
CA CYS A 45 23.21 1.82 -13.15
C CYS A 45 24.63 2.01 -13.71
N TRP A 46 24.76 2.85 -14.74
CA TRP A 46 26.08 3.22 -15.23
C TRP A 46 26.79 4.09 -14.19
N LYS A 47 28.08 3.83 -13.99
CA LYS A 47 28.93 4.54 -13.05
C LYS A 47 30.32 4.72 -13.67
N PRO A 48 31.01 5.83 -13.40
CA PRO A 48 32.40 6.00 -13.82
C PRO A 48 33.29 4.86 -13.32
N ALA A 49 34.36 4.56 -14.07
CA ALA A 49 35.32 3.55 -13.66
C ALA A 49 35.89 3.86 -12.26
N GLY A 50 35.87 2.87 -11.38
CA GLY A 50 36.32 3.00 -9.98
C GLY A 50 35.30 3.62 -9.02
N ALA A 51 34.13 4.06 -9.48
CA ALA A 51 33.08 4.58 -8.60
C ALA A 51 32.20 3.45 -8.05
N ASN A 52 31.90 3.51 -6.74
CA ASN A 52 30.95 2.57 -6.11
C ASN A 52 29.49 2.94 -6.39
N PHE A 53 29.20 4.23 -6.53
CA PHE A 53 27.86 4.78 -6.71
C PHE A 53 27.73 5.49 -8.05
N SER A 54 26.56 5.32 -8.67
CA SER A 54 26.10 6.14 -9.79
C SER A 54 25.36 7.36 -9.26
N VAL A 55 25.51 8.53 -9.89
CA VAL A 55 24.57 9.63 -9.65
C VAL A 55 23.44 9.50 -10.65
N VAL A 56 22.22 9.40 -10.13
CA VAL A 56 21.01 9.18 -10.92
C VAL A 56 20.02 10.28 -10.64
N ALA A 57 19.37 10.73 -11.70
CA ALA A 57 18.37 11.76 -11.68
C ALA A 57 17.18 11.38 -12.55
N VAL A 58 16.04 12.03 -12.33
CA VAL A 58 14.80 11.69 -13.02
C VAL A 58 14.24 12.91 -13.73
N ALA A 59 13.83 12.76 -14.98
CA ALA A 59 13.14 13.79 -15.75
C ALA A 59 11.90 13.20 -16.44
N PRO A 60 10.87 14.00 -16.73
CA PRO A 60 9.76 13.55 -17.56
C PRO A 60 10.26 13.09 -18.94
N THR A 61 9.73 11.97 -19.45
CA THR A 61 10.19 11.36 -20.70
C THR A 61 9.94 12.26 -21.90
N ASP A 62 8.83 13.01 -21.90
CA ASP A 62 8.48 14.00 -22.93
C ASP A 62 9.43 15.21 -22.97
N LYS A 63 10.33 15.34 -21.98
CA LYS A 63 11.36 16.37 -21.91
C LYS A 63 12.75 15.89 -22.32
N ILE A 64 12.87 14.64 -22.75
CA ILE A 64 14.14 14.07 -23.22
C ILE A 64 14.12 13.94 -24.73
N GLU A 65 15.13 14.51 -25.37
CA GLU A 65 15.28 14.51 -26.83
C GLU A 65 16.69 14.10 -27.21
N VAL A 66 16.84 13.09 -28.08
CA VAL A 66 18.15 12.70 -28.61
C VAL A 66 18.51 13.64 -29.76
N LEU A 67 19.55 14.47 -29.57
CA LEU A 67 19.94 15.50 -30.53
C LEU A 67 20.91 14.97 -31.59
N GLU A 68 21.93 14.22 -31.18
CA GLU A 68 23.01 13.78 -32.06
C GLU A 68 23.36 12.31 -31.83
N ASN A 69 23.67 11.61 -32.93
CA ASN A 69 24.21 10.24 -32.96
C ASN A 69 23.35 9.20 -32.22
N GLY A 70 22.03 9.36 -32.20
CA GLY A 70 21.10 8.45 -31.54
C GLY A 70 21.15 7.00 -32.05
N ASN A 71 21.59 6.79 -33.28
CA ASN A 71 21.86 5.47 -33.86
C ASN A 71 22.93 4.64 -33.10
N LYS A 72 23.71 5.30 -32.23
CA LYS A 72 24.67 4.64 -31.33
C LYS A 72 24.04 4.13 -30.04
N LEU A 73 22.78 4.49 -29.75
CA LEU A 73 22.07 4.02 -28.56
C LEU A 73 21.54 2.60 -28.77
N ALA A 74 21.67 1.77 -27.74
CA ALA A 74 21.06 0.46 -27.65
C ALA A 74 20.54 0.22 -26.24
N VAL A 75 19.42 -0.48 -26.12
CA VAL A 75 18.88 -0.91 -24.83
C VAL A 75 19.80 -1.99 -24.25
N VAL A 76 20.25 -1.78 -23.01
CA VAL A 76 21.17 -2.70 -22.32
C VAL A 76 20.48 -4.01 -21.94
N ASP A 77 19.26 -3.93 -21.39
CA ASP A 77 18.48 -5.09 -20.95
C ASP A 77 17.00 -4.84 -21.27
N PRO A 78 16.45 -5.47 -22.32
CA PRO A 78 15.04 -5.33 -22.68
C PRO A 78 14.07 -5.85 -21.61
N ALA A 79 14.52 -6.76 -20.73
CA ALA A 79 13.67 -7.29 -19.66
C ALA A 79 13.54 -6.31 -18.49
N ALA A 80 14.51 -5.42 -18.29
CA ALA A 80 14.51 -4.44 -17.21
C ALA A 80 13.31 -3.48 -17.28
N LEU A 81 12.83 -3.04 -16.13
CA LEU A 81 11.79 -2.00 -16.05
C LEU A 81 12.24 -0.69 -16.71
N ILE A 82 13.45 -0.25 -16.36
CA ILE A 82 14.10 0.95 -16.92
C ILE A 82 14.83 0.52 -18.19
N GLN A 83 14.35 0.99 -19.34
CA GLN A 83 14.94 0.69 -20.65
C GLN A 83 16.18 1.56 -20.86
N ARG A 84 17.31 1.18 -20.25
CA ARG A 84 18.55 1.99 -20.26
C ARG A 84 19.16 2.01 -21.67
N HIS A 85 19.15 3.16 -22.31
CA HIS A 85 19.76 3.41 -23.60
C HIS A 85 21.23 3.79 -23.41
N ALA A 86 22.14 2.89 -23.77
CA ALA A 86 23.58 3.07 -23.65
C ALA A 86 24.23 3.32 -25.01
N CYS A 87 25.26 4.15 -25.03
CA CYS A 87 26.11 4.29 -26.21
C CYS A 87 26.90 2.99 -26.42
N LYS A 88 26.73 2.36 -27.59
CA LYS A 88 27.38 1.10 -27.97
C LYS A 88 28.91 1.14 -27.95
N GLU A 89 29.50 2.33 -28.09
CA GLU A 89 30.96 2.49 -28.15
C GLU A 89 31.60 2.69 -26.78
N CYS A 90 31.10 3.65 -25.99
CA CYS A 90 31.69 3.99 -24.69
C CYS A 90 30.95 3.41 -23.48
N GLY A 91 29.81 2.76 -23.68
CA GLY A 91 29.01 2.11 -22.63
C GLY A 91 28.24 3.08 -21.71
N VAL A 92 28.36 4.40 -21.90
CA VAL A 92 27.65 5.38 -21.07
C VAL A 92 26.15 5.29 -21.31
N HIS A 93 25.38 5.14 -20.22
CA HIS A 93 23.92 5.23 -20.27
C HIS A 93 23.51 6.69 -20.42
N MET A 94 22.69 6.99 -21.43
CA MET A 94 22.30 8.37 -21.74
C MET A 94 20.93 8.73 -21.18
N HIS A 95 19.95 7.83 -21.32
CA HIS A 95 18.63 7.97 -20.71
C HIS A 95 17.97 6.60 -20.53
N GLY A 96 16.99 6.50 -19.66
CA GLY A 96 16.31 5.24 -19.33
C GLY A 96 14.83 5.45 -19.05
N PRO A 97 13.96 5.46 -20.07
CA PRO A 97 12.53 5.62 -19.86
C PRO A 97 11.91 4.41 -19.17
N VAL A 98 10.84 4.67 -18.42
CA VAL A 98 9.92 3.67 -17.89
C VAL A 98 8.61 3.77 -18.66
N GLU A 99 8.40 2.82 -19.57
CA GLU A 99 7.24 2.83 -20.49
C GLU A 99 6.13 1.89 -20.01
N ARG A 100 6.51 0.82 -19.30
CA ARG A 100 5.57 -0.16 -18.74
C ARG A 100 4.82 0.43 -17.55
N GLU A 101 3.64 -0.11 -17.29
CA GLU A 101 2.80 0.28 -16.17
C GLU A 101 3.54 0.08 -14.82
N HIS A 102 3.90 1.18 -14.17
CA HIS A 102 4.71 1.23 -12.96
C HIS A 102 4.50 2.61 -12.28
N PRO A 103 4.76 2.77 -10.96
CA PRO A 103 4.71 4.08 -10.30
C PRO A 103 5.55 5.18 -10.98
N PHE A 104 6.57 4.80 -11.75
CA PHE A 104 7.49 5.73 -12.41
C PHE A 104 7.22 5.83 -13.92
N GLN A 105 6.09 5.32 -14.41
CA GLN A 105 5.75 5.39 -15.83
C GLN A 105 5.73 6.85 -16.31
N GLY A 106 6.29 7.11 -17.49
CA GLY A 106 6.42 8.45 -18.04
C GLY A 106 7.64 9.22 -17.53
N LEU A 107 8.42 8.66 -16.61
CA LEU A 107 9.70 9.21 -16.17
C LEU A 107 10.87 8.49 -16.86
N SER A 108 11.97 9.21 -17.00
CA SER A 108 13.21 8.70 -17.55
C SER A 108 14.40 9.03 -16.65
N PHE A 109 15.25 8.03 -16.45
CA PHE A 109 16.41 8.08 -15.58
C PHE A 109 17.64 8.51 -16.37
N ILE A 110 18.37 9.50 -15.87
CA ILE A 110 19.56 10.07 -16.50
C ILE A 110 20.71 10.16 -15.48
N HIS A 111 21.92 10.36 -15.99
CA HIS A 111 23.12 10.57 -15.19
C HIS A 111 23.55 12.04 -15.27
N PRO A 112 23.19 12.89 -14.29
CA PRO A 112 23.39 14.34 -14.38
C PRO A 112 24.88 14.72 -14.40
N GLU A 113 25.76 13.84 -13.93
CA GLU A 113 27.20 13.97 -14.11
C GLU A 113 27.68 13.98 -15.57
N ARG A 114 26.80 13.70 -16.54
CA ARG A 114 27.08 13.79 -17.98
C ARG A 114 26.61 15.10 -18.62
N PHE A 115 26.03 16.04 -17.86
CA PHE A 115 25.74 17.37 -18.40
C PHE A 115 27.05 18.10 -18.75
N GLU A 116 27.08 18.76 -19.91
CA GLU A 116 28.16 19.71 -20.25
C GLU A 116 28.14 20.92 -19.31
N GLY A 117 26.94 21.34 -18.91
CA GLY A 117 26.70 22.43 -17.97
C GLY A 117 26.88 22.02 -16.50
N LYS A 118 27.15 23.01 -15.65
CA LYS A 118 27.16 22.88 -14.19
C LYS A 118 25.81 23.35 -13.61
N GLY A 119 25.59 23.16 -12.31
CA GLY A 119 24.42 23.70 -11.60
C GLY A 119 23.27 22.71 -11.39
N TRP A 120 23.37 21.50 -11.94
CA TRP A 120 22.41 20.43 -11.66
C TRP A 120 22.38 20.08 -10.16
N ALA A 121 21.22 19.66 -9.65
CA ALA A 121 20.99 19.47 -8.23
C ALA A 121 21.87 18.38 -7.60
N GLN A 122 22.44 18.61 -6.43
CA GLN A 122 23.15 17.55 -5.71
C GLN A 122 22.20 16.38 -5.32
N PRO A 123 22.73 15.16 -5.13
CA PRO A 123 21.94 14.05 -4.59
C PRO A 123 21.34 14.42 -3.22
N GLY A 124 20.10 14.01 -2.95
CA GLY A 124 19.46 14.20 -1.64
C GLY A 124 19.62 13.01 -0.70
N PHE A 125 19.94 11.83 -1.23
CA PHE A 125 20.12 10.59 -0.47
C PHE A 125 20.93 9.57 -1.27
N ALA A 126 21.36 8.50 -0.60
CA ALA A 126 21.94 7.31 -1.22
C ALA A 126 21.00 6.11 -1.08
N ALA A 127 20.80 5.36 -2.16
CA ALA A 127 19.94 4.21 -2.25
C ALA A 127 20.72 2.95 -2.63
N PHE A 128 20.23 1.80 -2.19
CA PHE A 128 20.82 0.48 -2.45
C PHE A 128 22.30 0.41 -2.03
N VAL A 129 22.64 0.97 -0.86
CA VAL A 129 24.02 1.08 -0.39
C VAL A 129 24.69 -0.28 -0.28
N SER A 130 24.03 -1.27 0.30
CA SER A 130 24.57 -2.63 0.44
C SER A 130 24.80 -3.34 -0.89
N SER A 131 24.08 -2.96 -1.97
CA SER A 131 24.27 -3.58 -3.29
C SER A 131 25.63 -3.30 -3.92
N ILE A 132 26.44 -2.38 -3.36
CA ILE A 132 27.83 -2.22 -3.82
C ILE A 132 28.68 -3.46 -3.49
N ILE A 133 28.29 -4.26 -2.48
CA ILE A 133 28.95 -5.53 -2.14
C ILE A 133 28.80 -6.53 -3.30
N GLU A 134 27.64 -6.55 -3.95
CA GLU A 134 27.40 -7.37 -5.16
C GLU A 134 28.30 -6.95 -6.33
N SER A 135 28.79 -5.70 -6.32
CA SER A 135 29.77 -5.18 -7.29
C SER A 135 31.23 -5.48 -6.90
N GLY A 136 31.47 -6.25 -5.84
CA GLY A 136 32.80 -6.63 -5.37
C GLY A 136 33.40 -5.73 -4.27
N PHE A 137 32.61 -4.86 -3.64
CA PHE A 137 33.07 -4.05 -2.52
C PHE A 137 33.25 -4.90 -1.24
N ASP A 138 34.27 -4.59 -0.44
CA ASP A 138 34.58 -5.29 0.81
C ASP A 138 33.46 -5.12 1.85
N PRO A 139 32.75 -6.20 2.26
CA PRO A 139 31.66 -6.12 3.23
C PRO A 139 32.09 -5.56 4.58
N SER A 140 33.35 -5.76 4.99
CA SER A 140 33.85 -5.28 6.29
C SER A 140 33.92 -3.76 6.39
N LYS A 141 33.84 -3.05 5.25
CA LYS A 141 33.95 -1.59 5.15
C LYS A 141 32.62 -0.90 4.87
N ILE A 142 31.51 -1.63 4.82
CA ILE A 142 30.21 -1.05 4.43
C ILE A 142 29.73 0.02 5.42
N ASP A 143 30.05 -0.14 6.70
CA ASP A 143 29.67 0.85 7.73
C ASP A 143 30.49 2.13 7.61
N GLU A 144 31.76 2.04 7.18
CA GLU A 144 32.57 3.21 6.83
C GLU A 144 31.95 3.98 5.67
N VAL A 145 31.41 3.26 4.66
CA VAL A 145 30.71 3.88 3.54
C VAL A 145 29.46 4.62 4.02
N ARG A 146 28.63 3.99 4.86
CA ARG A 146 27.43 4.63 5.43
C ARG A 146 27.79 5.88 6.24
N SER A 147 28.82 5.82 7.08
CA SER A 147 29.29 6.97 7.84
C SER A 147 29.81 8.09 6.94
N LYS A 148 30.56 7.76 5.87
CA LYS A 148 31.04 8.73 4.90
C LYS A 148 29.90 9.44 4.18
N LEU A 149 28.87 8.70 3.76
CA LEU A 149 27.68 9.27 3.12
C LEU A 149 26.97 10.26 4.05
N ARG A 150 26.73 9.87 5.31
CA ARG A 150 26.10 10.75 6.31
C ARG A 150 26.92 12.00 6.61
N SER A 151 28.25 11.88 6.68
CA SER A 151 29.14 13.04 6.85
C SER A 151 29.11 14.01 5.67
N SER A 152 28.63 13.54 4.51
CA SER A 152 28.41 14.36 3.31
C SER A 152 26.94 14.77 3.14
N GLU A 153 26.15 14.73 4.22
CA GLU A 153 24.72 15.06 4.25
C GLU A 153 23.84 14.17 3.35
N LEU A 154 24.31 12.96 3.03
CA LEU A 154 23.54 11.97 2.30
C LEU A 154 23.09 10.86 3.23
N GLU A 155 21.79 10.82 3.52
CA GLU A 155 21.24 9.70 4.27
C GLU A 155 21.33 8.41 3.43
N ALA A 156 21.72 7.32 4.08
CA ALA A 156 22.06 6.06 3.45
C ALA A 156 20.92 5.05 3.65
N TYR A 157 20.33 4.59 2.56
CA TYR A 157 19.27 3.59 2.54
C TYR A 157 19.65 2.36 1.71
N ASP A 158 19.18 1.19 2.12
CA ASP A 158 19.31 -0.06 1.36
C ASP A 158 18.14 -0.29 0.37
N CYS A 159 17.21 0.66 0.33
CA CYS A 159 16.16 0.81 -0.68
C CYS A 159 16.11 2.28 -1.15
N LEU A 160 15.01 2.72 -1.76
CA LEU A 160 14.77 4.15 -2.03
C LEU A 160 14.45 4.90 -0.72
N SER A 161 14.46 6.24 -0.76
CA SER A 161 14.11 7.05 0.41
C SER A 161 12.67 6.78 0.88
N PRO A 162 12.36 6.99 2.18
CA PRO A 162 11.02 6.75 2.73
C PRO A 162 9.89 7.39 1.91
N GLY A 163 10.03 8.67 1.54
CA GLY A 163 9.00 9.34 0.72
C GLY A 163 8.77 8.71 -0.66
N LEU A 164 9.82 8.17 -1.31
CA LEU A 164 9.67 7.45 -2.57
C LEU A 164 9.06 6.05 -2.35
N MET A 165 9.42 5.39 -1.26
CA MET A 165 8.84 4.11 -0.88
C MET A 165 7.33 4.26 -0.57
N ASP A 166 6.93 5.32 0.14
CA ASP A 166 5.54 5.64 0.42
C ASP A 166 4.75 5.91 -0.86
N TYR A 167 5.35 6.64 -1.81
CA TYR A 167 4.75 6.87 -3.13
C TYR A 167 4.52 5.56 -3.91
N ILE A 168 5.53 4.67 -3.94
CA ILE A 168 5.41 3.35 -4.57
C ILE A 168 4.34 2.50 -3.88
N ALA A 169 4.33 2.47 -2.55
CA ALA A 169 3.36 1.72 -1.77
C ALA A 169 1.93 2.24 -2.00
N THR A 170 1.75 3.55 -2.03
CA THR A 170 0.47 4.21 -2.31
C THR A 170 -0.05 3.87 -3.71
N TRP A 171 0.81 3.94 -4.72
CA TRP A 171 0.44 3.56 -6.09
C TRP A 171 0.05 2.07 -6.16
N THR A 172 0.80 1.21 -5.48
CA THR A 172 0.53 -0.24 -5.43
C THR A 172 -0.80 -0.52 -4.73
N ALA A 173 -1.06 0.15 -3.60
CA ALA A 173 -2.32 0.05 -2.87
C ALA A 173 -3.51 0.48 -3.74
N LYS A 174 -3.41 1.63 -4.42
CA LYS A 174 -4.43 2.11 -5.38
C LYS A 174 -4.66 1.10 -6.50
N LYS A 175 -3.60 0.59 -7.12
CA LYS A 175 -3.70 -0.42 -8.19
C LYS A 175 -4.34 -1.72 -7.73
N SER A 176 -4.05 -2.14 -6.50
CA SER A 176 -4.65 -3.34 -5.91
C SER A 176 -6.08 -3.14 -5.40
N GLY A 177 -6.62 -1.91 -5.44
CA GLY A 177 -7.95 -1.59 -4.90
C GLY A 177 -8.01 -1.57 -3.37
N ALA A 178 -6.86 -1.49 -2.69
CA ALA A 178 -6.76 -1.42 -1.23
C ALA A 178 -7.03 -0.01 -0.67
N MET A 179 -7.38 0.96 -1.53
CA MET A 179 -7.70 2.35 -1.18
C MET A 179 -9.13 2.68 -1.62
N GLU A 180 -9.73 3.71 -1.02
CA GLU A 180 -11.05 4.27 -1.36
C GLU A 180 -11.24 4.42 -2.90
N ASN A 181 -12.47 4.24 -3.38
CA ASN A 181 -12.89 4.28 -4.80
C ASN A 181 -12.26 3.18 -5.69
N ALA A 182 -12.18 1.95 -5.21
CA ALA A 182 -11.82 0.79 -6.03
C ALA A 182 -12.86 0.51 -7.14
N ILE A 183 -14.14 0.78 -6.87
CA ILE A 183 -15.24 0.67 -7.83
C ILE A 183 -15.69 2.07 -8.22
N THR A 184 -15.57 2.36 -9.50
CA THR A 184 -15.83 3.68 -10.10
C THR A 184 -16.68 3.53 -11.37
N ILE A 185 -17.18 4.64 -11.90
CA ILE A 185 -18.04 4.64 -13.10
C ILE A 185 -17.34 3.99 -14.32
N GLU A 186 -16.01 4.06 -14.37
CA GLU A 186 -15.20 3.47 -15.44
C GLU A 186 -15.15 1.93 -15.39
N ASN A 187 -15.49 1.32 -14.25
CA ASN A 187 -15.40 -0.13 -14.05
C ASN A 187 -16.71 -0.81 -13.65
N THR A 188 -17.75 -0.07 -13.26
CA THR A 188 -19.10 -0.58 -12.95
C THR A 188 -19.69 -1.45 -14.06
N GLY A 189 -19.45 -1.11 -15.33
CA GLY A 189 -19.90 -1.88 -16.49
C GLY A 189 -19.35 -3.32 -16.55
N ARG A 190 -18.24 -3.61 -15.86
CA ARG A 190 -17.61 -4.93 -15.81
C ARG A 190 -18.06 -5.78 -14.63
N ILE A 191 -18.77 -5.21 -13.67
CA ILE A 191 -19.21 -5.89 -12.45
C ILE A 191 -20.44 -6.75 -12.78
N ARG A 192 -20.30 -8.07 -12.61
CA ARG A 192 -21.36 -9.07 -12.82
C ARG A 192 -21.97 -9.59 -11.51
N ALA A 193 -21.48 -9.10 -10.37
CA ALA A 193 -21.93 -9.53 -9.06
C ALA A 193 -23.35 -8.98 -8.77
N LYS A 194 -24.16 -9.79 -8.08
CA LYS A 194 -25.50 -9.37 -7.60
C LYS A 194 -25.46 -8.71 -6.21
N LEU A 195 -24.34 -8.86 -5.52
CA LEU A 195 -24.07 -8.36 -4.18
C LEU A 195 -22.65 -7.80 -4.14
N VAL A 196 -22.50 -6.61 -3.57
CA VAL A 196 -21.22 -6.00 -3.22
C VAL A 196 -21.21 -5.81 -1.70
N ALA A 197 -20.18 -6.33 -1.04
CA ALA A 197 -19.98 -6.15 0.40
C ALA A 197 -18.69 -5.34 0.60
N GLU A 198 -18.82 -4.15 1.19
CA GLU A 198 -17.71 -3.20 1.29
C GLU A 198 -16.82 -3.49 2.50
N ALA A 199 -15.81 -4.33 2.33
CA ALA A 199 -14.86 -4.62 3.41
C ALA A 199 -13.84 -3.48 3.64
N ALA A 200 -13.55 -2.68 2.62
CA ALA A 200 -12.72 -1.49 2.73
C ALA A 200 -13.56 -0.26 3.11
N ASN A 201 -12.92 0.83 3.53
CA ASN A 201 -13.60 2.12 3.71
C ASN A 201 -13.79 2.78 2.33
N GLY A 202 -15.00 3.24 2.05
CA GLY A 202 -15.40 3.95 0.83
C GLY A 202 -14.95 3.32 -0.49
N PRO A 203 -15.08 2.00 -0.73
CA PRO A 203 -14.54 1.38 -1.94
C PRO A 203 -15.39 1.67 -3.19
N VAL A 204 -16.65 2.06 -3.05
CA VAL A 204 -17.54 2.38 -4.19
C VAL A 204 -17.74 3.89 -4.27
N SER A 205 -17.49 4.50 -5.43
CA SER A 205 -17.76 5.93 -5.62
C SER A 205 -19.26 6.21 -5.71
N PHE A 206 -19.69 7.41 -5.33
CA PHE A 206 -21.11 7.81 -5.35
C PHE A 206 -21.78 7.62 -6.72
N GLN A 207 -21.07 7.91 -7.81
CA GLN A 207 -21.60 7.73 -9.16
C GLN A 207 -21.73 6.24 -9.52
N ALA A 208 -20.75 5.43 -9.13
CA ALA A 208 -20.75 4.00 -9.35
C ALA A 208 -21.88 3.30 -8.58
N GLU A 209 -22.11 3.72 -7.34
CA GLU A 209 -23.20 3.21 -6.49
C GLU A 209 -24.56 3.36 -7.16
N LYS A 210 -24.86 4.55 -7.70
CA LYS A 210 -26.13 4.80 -8.41
C LYS A 210 -26.36 3.82 -9.56
N GLU A 211 -25.35 3.64 -10.41
CA GLU A 211 -25.46 2.73 -11.56
C GLU A 211 -25.62 1.27 -11.13
N LEU A 212 -24.91 0.85 -10.06
CA LEU A 212 -25.02 -0.49 -9.52
C LEU A 212 -26.40 -0.75 -8.91
N LEU A 213 -26.95 0.21 -8.16
CA LEU A 213 -28.29 0.13 -7.60
C LEU A 213 -29.37 0.09 -8.70
N GLU A 214 -29.23 0.90 -9.77
CA GLU A 214 -30.12 0.86 -10.93
C GLU A 214 -30.09 -0.49 -11.66
N LYS A 215 -28.93 -1.17 -11.67
CA LYS A 215 -28.77 -2.55 -12.18
C LYS A 215 -29.33 -3.62 -11.24
N GLY A 216 -29.87 -3.23 -10.08
CA GLY A 216 -30.41 -4.14 -9.07
C GLY A 216 -29.34 -4.88 -8.27
N VAL A 217 -28.12 -4.35 -8.21
CA VAL A 217 -27.04 -4.88 -7.35
C VAL A 217 -27.29 -4.43 -5.92
N ILE A 218 -27.26 -5.38 -4.98
CA ILE A 218 -27.35 -5.07 -3.55
C ILE A 218 -25.97 -4.63 -3.07
N ILE A 219 -25.89 -3.51 -2.36
CA ILE A 219 -24.65 -3.03 -1.73
C ILE A 219 -24.82 -3.07 -0.22
N LEU A 220 -23.98 -3.84 0.47
CA LEU A 220 -23.85 -3.79 1.93
C LEU A 220 -22.74 -2.79 2.27
N PRO A 221 -23.08 -1.69 2.97
CA PRO A 221 -22.18 -0.56 3.14
C PRO A 221 -21.02 -0.87 4.08
N ASP A 222 -19.91 -0.18 3.85
CA ASP A 222 -18.70 -0.22 4.65
C ASP A 222 -18.96 0.04 6.14
N LEU A 223 -19.78 1.04 6.45
CA LEU A 223 -20.25 1.39 7.79
C LEU A 223 -20.78 0.19 8.59
N PHE A 224 -21.33 -0.81 7.89
CA PHE A 224 -21.76 -2.07 8.49
C PHE A 224 -20.72 -3.17 8.33
N VAL A 225 -20.31 -3.47 7.10
CA VAL A 225 -19.54 -4.69 6.77
C VAL A 225 -18.17 -4.71 7.46
N ASN A 226 -17.51 -3.56 7.58
CA ASN A 226 -16.16 -3.49 8.16
C ASN A 226 -16.15 -3.21 9.67
N ALA A 227 -17.32 -2.98 10.28
CA ALA A 227 -17.47 -2.62 11.69
C ALA A 227 -16.96 -3.71 12.67
N GLY A 228 -16.82 -4.95 12.21
CA GLY A 228 -16.34 -6.06 13.03
C GLY A 228 -14.98 -5.80 13.67
N GLY A 229 -14.08 -5.10 12.97
CA GLY A 229 -12.77 -4.74 13.52
C GLY A 229 -12.91 -3.80 14.74
N VAL A 230 -13.77 -2.78 14.64
CA VAL A 230 -14.03 -1.82 15.72
C VAL A 230 -14.72 -2.52 16.90
N ILE A 231 -15.68 -3.41 16.62
CA ILE A 231 -16.41 -4.16 17.66
C ILE A 231 -15.46 -5.06 18.47
N VAL A 232 -14.60 -5.82 17.81
CA VAL A 232 -13.62 -6.68 18.50
C VAL A 232 -12.58 -5.84 19.25
N SER A 233 -12.17 -4.69 18.71
CA SER A 233 -11.29 -3.74 19.42
C SER A 233 -11.95 -3.19 20.69
N TYR A 234 -13.27 -2.93 20.65
CA TYR A 234 -14.02 -2.55 21.84
C TYR A 234 -14.05 -3.68 22.88
N PHE A 235 -14.26 -4.93 22.46
CA PHE A 235 -14.19 -6.08 23.36
C PHE A 235 -12.81 -6.23 24.00
N GLU A 236 -11.73 -6.04 23.22
CA GLU A 236 -10.37 -6.01 23.73
C GLU A 236 -10.16 -4.90 24.77
N TRP A 237 -10.67 -3.70 24.50
CA TRP A 237 -10.61 -2.58 25.44
C TRP A 237 -11.33 -2.89 26.77
N VAL A 238 -12.54 -3.45 26.71
CA VAL A 238 -13.30 -3.87 27.91
C VAL A 238 -12.55 -4.95 28.69
N LYS A 239 -11.96 -5.93 28.01
CA LYS A 239 -11.10 -6.95 28.64
C LYS A 239 -9.92 -6.30 29.36
N ASN A 240 -9.24 -5.35 28.71
CA ASN A 240 -8.08 -4.68 29.28
C ASN A 240 -8.44 -3.83 30.51
N LEU A 241 -9.63 -3.24 30.55
CA LEU A 241 -10.11 -2.54 31.75
C LEU A 241 -10.37 -3.51 32.91
N THR A 242 -10.98 -4.65 32.62
CA THR A 242 -11.37 -5.63 33.66
C THR A 242 -10.22 -6.50 34.15
N HIS A 243 -9.12 -6.59 33.39
CA HIS A 243 -7.93 -7.42 33.69
C HIS A 243 -8.26 -8.90 33.92
N ILE A 244 -9.38 -9.39 33.40
CA ILE A 244 -9.87 -10.76 33.57
C ILE A 244 -10.26 -11.32 32.20
N PRO A 245 -9.83 -12.54 31.84
CA PRO A 245 -10.29 -13.22 30.62
C PRO A 245 -11.81 -13.41 30.60
N PHE A 246 -12.43 -13.25 29.43
CA PHE A 246 -13.87 -13.47 29.31
C PHE A 246 -14.25 -14.90 29.71
N GLY A 247 -15.32 -15.02 30.50
CA GLY A 247 -15.84 -16.31 30.95
C GLY A 247 -15.03 -17.01 32.05
N LEU A 248 -13.92 -16.44 32.54
CA LEU A 248 -13.06 -17.08 33.55
C LEU A 248 -13.84 -17.56 34.78
N MET A 249 -14.72 -16.71 35.31
CA MET A 249 -15.51 -17.00 36.53
C MET A 249 -16.66 -17.99 36.30
N GLU A 250 -17.02 -18.25 35.04
CA GLU A 250 -18.19 -19.06 34.69
C GLU A 250 -17.84 -20.42 34.11
N ARG A 251 -16.64 -20.57 33.53
CA ARG A 251 -16.20 -21.75 32.78
C ARG A 251 -16.41 -23.06 33.55
N ARG A 252 -15.84 -23.15 34.76
CA ARG A 252 -15.98 -24.36 35.61
C ARG A 252 -17.42 -24.64 36.02
N ARG A 253 -18.21 -23.58 36.26
CA ARG A 253 -19.63 -23.71 36.63
C ARG A 253 -20.45 -24.26 35.45
N ARG A 254 -20.13 -23.82 34.22
CA ARG A 254 -20.77 -24.26 32.98
C ARG A 254 -20.40 -25.69 32.61
N GLU A 255 -19.12 -26.06 32.66
CA GLU A 255 -18.64 -27.44 32.47
C GLU A 255 -19.38 -28.40 33.41
N ARG A 256 -19.45 -28.06 34.71
CA ARG A 256 -20.14 -28.89 35.72
C ARG A 256 -21.64 -29.03 35.45
N ARG A 257 -22.30 -27.94 35.05
CA ARG A 257 -23.73 -27.93 34.72
C ARG A 257 -24.01 -28.81 33.49
N ASN A 258 -23.20 -28.69 32.43
CA ASN A 258 -23.38 -29.46 31.21
C ASN A 258 -23.16 -30.96 31.48
N ALA A 259 -22.17 -31.32 32.30
CA ALA A 259 -21.98 -32.71 32.74
C ALA A 259 -23.19 -33.27 33.52
N GLN A 260 -23.81 -32.46 34.40
CA GLN A 260 -25.03 -32.86 35.12
C GLN A 260 -26.22 -33.07 34.18
N ILE A 261 -26.40 -32.18 33.19
CA ILE A 261 -27.46 -32.33 32.17
C ILE A 261 -27.23 -33.60 31.35
N THR A 262 -25.99 -33.85 30.93
CA THR A 262 -25.60 -35.06 30.18
C THR A 262 -25.98 -36.32 30.97
N SER A 263 -25.57 -36.37 32.24
CA SER A 263 -25.85 -37.51 33.13
C SER A 263 -27.36 -37.74 33.33
N ALA A 264 -28.13 -36.65 33.45
CA ALA A 264 -29.59 -36.72 33.58
C ALA A 264 -30.25 -37.25 32.29
N MET A 265 -29.81 -36.79 31.11
CA MET A 265 -30.32 -37.27 29.82
C MET A 265 -30.01 -38.76 29.60
N GLU A 266 -28.78 -39.19 29.89
CA GLU A 266 -28.39 -40.60 29.79
C GLU A 266 -29.24 -41.46 30.74
N SER A 267 -29.47 -40.99 31.97
CA SER A 267 -30.30 -41.70 32.97
C SER A 267 -31.78 -41.79 32.56
N MET A 268 -32.34 -40.74 31.96
CA MET A 268 -33.75 -40.72 31.56
C MET A 268 -34.02 -41.51 30.27
N THR A 269 -33.06 -41.52 29.34
CA THR A 269 -33.23 -42.13 28.01
C THR A 269 -32.66 -43.55 27.92
N GLY A 270 -31.78 -43.93 28.85
CA GLY A 270 -31.06 -45.21 28.82
C GLY A 270 -30.07 -45.32 27.65
N LYS A 271 -29.73 -44.21 27.00
CA LYS A 271 -28.79 -44.14 25.87
C LYS A 271 -27.62 -43.23 26.21
N ASP A 272 -26.44 -43.60 25.75
CA ASP A 272 -25.25 -42.76 25.90
C ASP A 272 -25.36 -41.46 25.10
N PHE A 273 -24.81 -40.38 25.64
CA PHE A 273 -24.75 -39.10 24.94
C PHE A 273 -23.86 -39.24 23.68
N PRO A 274 -24.33 -38.77 22.50
CA PRO A 274 -23.61 -38.95 21.24
C PRO A 274 -22.17 -38.40 21.28
N GLU A 275 -21.20 -39.22 20.89
CA GLU A 275 -19.77 -38.88 20.96
C GLU A 275 -19.42 -37.61 20.17
N HIS A 276 -19.99 -37.44 18.97
CA HIS A 276 -19.77 -36.28 18.11
C HIS A 276 -20.28 -34.94 18.68
N MET A 277 -21.15 -34.96 19.71
CA MET A 277 -21.66 -33.76 20.38
C MET A 277 -21.02 -33.56 21.77
N ARG A 278 -20.34 -34.59 22.29
CA ARG A 278 -19.91 -34.65 23.68
C ARG A 278 -18.84 -33.62 23.98
N ASP A 279 -17.83 -33.50 23.13
CA ASP A 279 -16.70 -32.59 23.35
C ASP A 279 -17.15 -31.12 23.29
N GLU A 280 -17.90 -30.74 22.26
CA GLU A 280 -18.44 -29.37 22.11
C GLU A 280 -19.40 -29.00 23.25
N PHE A 281 -20.27 -29.92 23.67
CA PHE A 281 -21.24 -29.65 24.74
C PHE A 281 -20.59 -29.56 26.13
N LEU A 282 -19.54 -30.35 26.38
CA LEU A 282 -18.82 -30.33 27.65
C LEU A 282 -17.82 -29.18 27.73
N GLU A 283 -17.37 -28.64 26.60
CA GLU A 283 -16.49 -27.48 26.57
C GLU A 283 -17.16 -26.18 27.05
N GLY A 284 -16.44 -25.50 27.94
CA GLY A 284 -16.95 -24.46 28.83
C GLY A 284 -17.21 -23.07 28.27
N GLY A 285 -17.09 -22.66 27.00
CA GLY A 285 -16.14 -22.96 25.94
C GLY A 285 -15.07 -21.87 26.01
N SER A 286 -14.51 -21.49 24.88
CA SER A 286 -13.31 -20.64 24.87
C SER A 286 -13.63 -19.14 24.86
N GLU A 287 -12.64 -18.33 25.22
CA GLU A 287 -12.72 -16.88 25.12
C GLU A 287 -13.03 -16.42 23.67
N ILE A 288 -12.49 -17.13 22.67
CA ILE A 288 -12.76 -16.82 21.26
C ILE A 288 -14.21 -17.10 20.88
N ASP A 289 -14.89 -18.06 21.51
CA ASP A 289 -16.31 -18.34 21.26
C ASP A 289 -17.19 -17.21 21.80
N LEU A 290 -16.84 -16.63 22.95
CA LEU A 290 -17.53 -15.47 23.51
C LEU A 290 -17.37 -14.25 22.61
N VAL A 291 -16.16 -13.98 22.11
CA VAL A 291 -15.90 -12.89 21.17
C VAL A 291 -16.67 -13.09 19.87
N ARG A 292 -16.66 -14.30 19.29
CA ARG A 292 -17.40 -14.63 18.06
C ARG A 292 -18.91 -14.49 18.24
N SER A 293 -19.45 -15.01 19.35
CA SER A 293 -20.88 -14.91 19.65
C SER A 293 -21.31 -13.46 19.88
N GLY A 294 -20.51 -12.67 20.59
CA GLY A 294 -20.79 -11.25 20.80
C GLY A 294 -20.73 -10.46 19.49
N LEU A 295 -19.75 -10.74 18.64
CA LEU A 295 -19.66 -10.13 17.32
C LEU A 295 -20.87 -10.49 16.44
N ASP A 296 -21.25 -11.77 16.39
CA ASP A 296 -22.41 -12.24 15.62
C ASP A 296 -23.71 -11.57 16.08
N ASP A 297 -23.93 -11.46 17.40
CA ASP A 297 -25.12 -10.80 17.95
C ASP A 297 -25.19 -9.31 17.55
N VAL A 298 -24.08 -8.57 17.70
CA VAL A 298 -24.02 -7.15 17.33
C VAL A 298 -24.24 -6.96 15.82
N MET A 299 -23.59 -7.77 14.99
CA MET A 299 -23.70 -7.69 13.53
C MET A 299 -25.12 -8.05 13.05
N ARG A 300 -25.72 -9.11 13.59
CA ARG A 300 -27.12 -9.48 13.28
C ARG A 300 -28.09 -8.40 13.70
N GLY A 301 -27.91 -7.84 14.89
CA GLY A 301 -28.73 -6.75 15.40
C GLY A 301 -28.66 -5.52 14.50
N ALA A 302 -27.46 -5.11 14.08
CA ALA A 302 -27.26 -3.99 13.17
C ALA A 302 -27.92 -4.25 11.80
N TYR A 303 -27.73 -5.44 11.23
CA TYR A 303 -28.39 -5.82 9.97
C TYR A 303 -29.92 -5.77 10.10
N HIS A 304 -30.47 -6.32 11.18
CA HIS A 304 -31.92 -6.34 11.39
C HIS A 304 -32.48 -4.92 11.48
N ARG A 305 -31.80 -4.00 12.21
CA ARG A 305 -32.20 -2.59 12.25
C ARG A 305 -32.24 -1.95 10.86
N MET A 306 -31.22 -2.17 10.03
CA MET A 306 -31.21 -1.65 8.66
C MET A 306 -32.32 -2.26 7.79
N ALA A 307 -32.56 -3.56 7.91
CA ALA A 307 -33.61 -4.26 7.18
C ALA A 307 -35.02 -3.79 7.59
N THR A 308 -35.24 -3.51 8.88
CA THR A 308 -36.46 -2.90 9.39
C THR A 308 -36.66 -1.51 8.80
N VAL A 309 -35.61 -0.67 8.77
CA VAL A 309 -35.68 0.67 8.15
C VAL A 309 -36.08 0.59 6.68
N LEU A 310 -35.48 -0.33 5.90
CA LEU A 310 -35.86 -0.54 4.50
C LEU A 310 -37.32 -0.99 4.32
N SER A 311 -37.87 -1.73 5.29
CA SER A 311 -39.24 -2.23 5.24
C SER A 311 -40.26 -1.17 5.66
N GLU A 312 -39.92 -0.33 6.65
CA GLU A 312 -40.80 0.68 7.24
C GLU A 312 -40.78 2.02 6.48
N HIS A 313 -39.68 2.31 5.76
CA HIS A 313 -39.47 3.57 5.03
C HIS A 313 -39.30 3.33 3.52
N PRO A 314 -40.41 3.31 2.74
CA PRO A 314 -40.36 3.04 1.29
C PRO A 314 -39.54 4.05 0.47
N GLU A 315 -39.26 5.24 1.03
CA GLU A 315 -38.39 6.25 0.46
C GLU A 315 -36.90 5.87 0.51
N ILE A 316 -36.50 5.03 1.46
CA ILE A 316 -35.14 4.51 1.60
C ILE A 316 -35.04 3.22 0.80
N ARG A 317 -34.18 3.21 -0.23
CA ARG A 317 -34.12 2.10 -1.21
C ARG A 317 -32.85 1.28 -1.16
N ASP A 318 -31.88 1.65 -0.33
CA ASP A 318 -30.57 1.02 -0.27
C ASP A 318 -30.06 0.91 1.19
N PHE A 319 -29.21 -0.09 1.43
CA PHE A 319 -28.71 -0.36 2.77
C PHE A 319 -27.76 0.73 3.30
N ARG A 320 -27.08 1.50 2.43
CA ARG A 320 -26.19 2.59 2.89
C ARG A 320 -27.01 3.70 3.54
N THR A 321 -28.04 4.18 2.85
CA THR A 321 -28.97 5.18 3.37
C THR A 321 -29.65 4.68 4.64
N ALA A 322 -30.07 3.40 4.67
CA ALA A 322 -30.63 2.79 5.87
C ALA A 322 -29.63 2.77 7.05
N ALA A 323 -28.36 2.43 6.80
CA ALA A 323 -27.31 2.44 7.81
C ALA A 323 -27.10 3.85 8.40
N TYR A 324 -27.01 4.88 7.54
CA TYR A 324 -26.90 6.26 7.99
C TYR A 324 -28.14 6.72 8.76
N TYR A 325 -29.34 6.31 8.35
CA TYR A 325 -30.56 6.63 9.09
C TYR A 325 -30.51 6.08 10.52
N VAL A 326 -30.13 4.80 10.69
CA VAL A 326 -29.97 4.18 12.02
C VAL A 326 -28.92 4.94 12.84
N ALA A 327 -27.74 5.21 12.26
CA ALA A 327 -26.65 5.89 12.95
C ALA A 327 -27.05 7.31 13.40
N LEU A 328 -27.66 8.10 12.51
CA LEU A 328 -28.09 9.46 12.82
C LEU A 328 -29.21 9.49 13.86
N LYS A 329 -30.11 8.50 13.85
CA LYS A 329 -31.15 8.36 14.87
C LYS A 329 -30.56 8.05 16.24
N GLU A 330 -29.66 7.07 16.33
CA GLU A 330 -28.99 6.71 17.59
C GLU A 330 -28.17 7.89 18.16
N ILE A 331 -27.42 8.59 17.30
CA ILE A 331 -26.69 9.79 17.69
C ILE A 331 -27.67 10.88 18.16
N GLY A 332 -28.69 11.17 17.38
CA GLY A 332 -29.68 12.21 17.72
C GLY A 332 -30.39 11.94 19.03
N ASP A 333 -30.75 10.69 19.31
CA ASP A 333 -31.40 10.30 20.57
C ASP A 333 -30.43 10.41 21.76
N ALA A 334 -29.14 10.12 21.57
CA ALA A 334 -28.11 10.36 22.57
C ALA A 334 -27.94 11.86 22.89
N TYR A 335 -27.93 12.73 21.87
CA TYR A 335 -27.87 14.19 22.05
C TYR A 335 -29.09 14.73 22.82
N LYS A 336 -30.30 14.28 22.47
CA LYS A 336 -31.53 14.64 23.20
C LYS A 336 -31.48 14.19 24.66
N ALA A 337 -30.94 13.00 24.93
CA ALA A 337 -30.85 12.47 26.30
C ALA A 337 -29.92 13.30 27.19
N ILE A 338 -28.91 13.97 26.61
CA ILE A 338 -28.01 14.90 27.33
C ILE A 338 -28.48 16.37 27.27
N GLY A 339 -29.66 16.64 26.71
CA GLY A 339 -30.30 17.96 26.71
C GLY A 339 -29.74 18.96 25.68
N ILE A 340 -29.09 18.47 24.62
CA ILE A 340 -28.62 19.24 23.45
C ILE A 340 -29.58 19.01 22.29
#